data_AF-A0A221I0K8-F1
#
_entry.id   AF-A0A221I0K8-F1
#
_cell.length_a   1.000
_cell.length_b   1.000
_cell.length_c   1.000
_cell.angle_alpha   90.00
_cell.angle_beta   90.00
_cell.angle_gamma   90.00
#
_symmetry.space_group_name_H-M   'P 1'
#
loop_
_entity.id
_entity.type
_entity.pdbx_description
1 polymer ?
#
loop_
_entity_poly.entity_id
_entity_poly.type
_entity_poly.pdbx_seq_one_letter_code
_entity_poly.pdbx_strand_id
1 'polypeptide(L)'
;IWGDLDEMTLVFANTFTIASGLVKLAFCTRDRGLYSALARRLDALLSVQRAVCSEDPELASILRGSRKQAASLTVGMLLMMFSQGFVWFPIPVVAHPGERRLPFAQHNWDNNTNYYGLSYAVQCVAGVYLSQISFGMDCLFAAIMIIVAAELKILSCRIVKLEADDISKQVGESDDRLGDTTLRARQKPYSNLCQCIETHQNILRFVVRLQNTMSPIAMT
;
A
#
# COMPACT_ATOMS: atom_id res chain seq x y z
N ILE A 1 -40.03 -23.11 -1.05
CA ILE A 1 -38.75 -23.85 -0.88
C ILE A 1 -37.58 -23.10 -1.52
N TRP A 2 -37.79 -22.21 -2.50
CA TRP A 2 -36.70 -21.42 -3.13
C TRP A 2 -36.26 -20.16 -2.37
N GLY A 3 -36.97 -19.74 -1.32
CA GLY A 3 -36.58 -18.57 -0.52
C GLY A 3 -35.33 -18.76 0.36
N ASP A 4 -34.81 -19.98 0.45
CA ASP A 4 -33.68 -20.32 1.34
C ASP A 4 -32.31 -20.11 0.66
N LEU A 5 -32.25 -20.15 -0.68
CA LEU A 5 -30.98 -20.06 -1.42
C LEU A 5 -30.39 -18.64 -1.40
N ASP A 6 -31.24 -17.62 -1.56
CA ASP A 6 -30.81 -16.21 -1.52
C ASP A 6 -30.34 -15.82 -0.12
N GLU A 7 -31.08 -16.27 0.91
CA GLU A 7 -30.71 -16.03 2.30
C GLU A 7 -29.42 -16.76 2.68
N MET A 8 -29.29 -18.03 2.28
CA MET A 8 -28.06 -18.81 2.47
C MET A 8 -26.88 -18.14 1.75
N THR A 9 -27.05 -17.68 0.51
CA THR A 9 -25.98 -17.01 -0.25
C THR A 9 -25.56 -15.71 0.41
N LEU A 10 -26.50 -14.92 0.91
CA LEU A 10 -26.22 -13.68 1.62
C LEU A 10 -25.47 -13.93 2.95
N VAL A 11 -25.89 -14.95 3.71
CA VAL A 11 -25.20 -15.38 4.94
C VAL A 11 -23.79 -15.86 4.64
N PHE A 12 -23.59 -16.67 3.59
CA PHE A 12 -22.26 -17.12 3.19
C PHE A 12 -21.37 -15.97 2.75
N ALA A 13 -21.87 -15.05 1.92
CA ALA A 13 -21.12 -13.89 1.47
C ALA A 13 -20.69 -13.00 2.65
N ASN A 14 -21.60 -12.74 3.60
CA ASN A 14 -21.30 -11.99 4.81
C ASN A 14 -20.31 -12.71 5.71
N THR A 15 -20.50 -14.02 5.93
CA THR A 15 -19.61 -14.83 6.77
C THR A 15 -18.19 -14.87 6.18
N PHE A 16 -18.07 -15.04 4.87
CA PHE A 16 -16.79 -15.04 4.17
C PHE A 16 -16.10 -13.67 4.29
N THR A 17 -16.84 -12.59 4.09
CA THR A 17 -16.33 -11.22 4.23
C THR A 17 -15.84 -10.94 5.66
N ILE A 18 -16.62 -11.35 6.67
CA ILE A 18 -16.25 -11.21 8.08
C ILE A 18 -15.02 -12.08 8.41
N ALA A 19 -15.00 -13.32 7.94
CA ALA A 19 -13.87 -14.23 8.17
C ALA A 19 -12.57 -13.68 7.57
N SER A 20 -12.59 -13.20 6.32
CA SER A 20 -11.44 -12.56 5.70
C SER A 20 -10.98 -11.31 6.49
N GLY A 21 -11.93 -10.46 6.91
CA GLY A 21 -11.64 -9.31 7.77
C GLY A 21 -11.01 -9.67 9.12
N LEU A 22 -11.49 -10.73 9.78
CA LEU A 22 -10.93 -11.24 11.03
C LEU A 22 -9.53 -11.81 10.84
N VAL A 23 -9.30 -12.54 9.75
CA VAL A 23 -7.98 -13.07 9.42
C VAL A 23 -6.99 -11.92 9.19
N LYS A 24 -7.35 -10.91 8.39
CA LYS A 24 -6.53 -9.71 8.19
C LYS A 24 -6.28 -8.95 9.49
N LEU A 25 -7.29 -8.81 10.36
CA LEU A 25 -7.13 -8.21 11.69
C LEU A 25 -6.18 -9.02 12.58
N ALA A 26 -6.27 -10.35 12.58
CA ALA A 26 -5.40 -11.22 13.35
C ALA A 26 -3.94 -11.09 12.87
N PHE A 27 -3.70 -11.09 11.57
CA PHE A 27 -2.36 -10.82 11.00
C PHE A 27 -1.87 -9.41 11.34
N CYS A 28 -2.72 -8.39 11.19
CA CYS A 28 -2.35 -7.00 11.48
C CYS A 28 -1.98 -6.81 12.96
N THR A 29 -2.74 -7.41 13.88
CA THR A 29 -2.49 -7.31 15.32
C THR A 29 -1.30 -8.15 15.78
N ARG A 30 -1.14 -9.36 15.24
CA ARG A 30 0.01 -10.24 15.53
C ARG A 30 1.32 -9.66 15.02
N ASP A 31 1.32 -9.10 13.81
CA ASP A 31 2.53 -8.70 13.09
C ASP A 31 2.71 -7.16 13.04
N ARG A 32 2.14 -6.40 13.99
CA ARG A 32 2.30 -4.92 14.08
C ARG A 32 3.77 -4.49 14.01
N GLY A 33 4.66 -5.23 14.67
CA GLY A 33 6.10 -4.98 14.64
C GLY A 33 6.70 -5.08 13.23
N LEU A 34 6.15 -5.96 12.41
CA LEU A 34 6.59 -6.19 11.04
C LEU A 34 6.12 -5.04 10.12
N TYR A 35 4.86 -4.61 10.18
CA TYR A 35 4.38 -3.46 9.38
C TYR A 35 5.11 -2.16 9.73
N SER A 36 5.35 -1.91 11.02
CA SER A 36 6.16 -0.76 11.44
C SER A 36 7.61 -0.88 10.99
N ALA A 37 8.19 -2.09 10.93
CA ALA A 37 9.52 -2.31 10.35
C ALA A 37 9.54 -2.10 8.83
N LEU A 38 8.49 -2.48 8.10
CA LEU A 38 8.33 -2.20 6.66
C LEU A 38 8.29 -0.70 6.40
N ALA A 39 7.46 0.05 7.15
CA ALA A 39 7.37 1.50 7.03
C ALA A 39 8.71 2.18 7.31
N ARG A 40 9.42 1.79 8.38
CA ARG A 40 10.75 2.31 8.70
C ARG A 40 11.80 2.00 7.63
N ARG A 41 11.76 0.80 7.05
CA ARG A 41 12.68 0.43 5.96
C ARG A 41 12.39 1.19 4.68
N LEU A 42 11.12 1.40 4.35
CA LEU A 42 10.74 2.25 3.24
C LEU A 42 11.24 3.67 3.46
N ASP A 43 11.06 4.23 4.66
CA ASP A 43 11.56 5.58 4.99
C ASP A 43 13.09 5.67 4.90
N ALA A 44 13.80 4.62 5.33
CA ALA A 44 15.26 4.53 5.15
C ALA A 44 15.66 4.52 3.67
N LEU A 45 14.99 3.74 2.80
CA LEU A 45 15.23 3.75 1.36
C LEU A 45 14.96 5.14 0.75
N LEU A 46 13.84 5.74 1.11
CA LEU A 46 13.45 7.07 0.68
C LEU A 46 14.45 8.14 1.11
N SER A 47 15.03 8.03 2.31
CA SER A 47 16.00 9.01 2.82
C SER A 47 17.26 9.07 1.96
N VAL A 48 17.74 7.91 1.47
CA VAL A 48 18.90 7.81 0.57
C VAL A 48 18.60 8.49 -0.76
N GLN A 49 17.43 8.23 -1.34
CA GLN A 49 17.07 8.86 -2.62
C GLN A 49 16.72 10.35 -2.48
N ARG A 50 16.21 10.79 -1.34
CA ARG A 50 15.83 12.19 -1.10
C ARG A 50 17.02 13.14 -1.15
N ALA A 51 18.18 12.72 -0.62
CA ALA A 51 19.41 13.51 -0.71
C ALA A 51 19.78 13.76 -2.18
N VAL A 52 19.74 12.71 -3.00
CA VAL A 52 20.06 12.80 -4.44
C VAL A 52 19.00 13.58 -5.22
N CYS A 53 17.72 13.38 -4.92
CA CYS A 53 16.64 14.11 -5.57
C CYS A 53 16.65 15.60 -5.24
N SER A 54 17.29 16.03 -4.15
CA SER A 54 17.38 17.46 -3.82
C SER A 54 18.28 18.23 -4.78
N GLU A 55 19.20 17.53 -5.46
CA GLU A 55 20.12 18.10 -6.44
C GLU A 55 19.49 18.18 -7.85
N ASP A 56 18.45 17.38 -8.11
CA ASP A 56 17.83 17.26 -9.43
C ASP A 56 16.29 17.49 -9.38
N PRO A 57 15.81 18.64 -9.93
CA PRO A 57 14.39 19.00 -9.87
C PRO A 57 13.49 18.01 -10.63
N GLU A 58 14.02 17.34 -11.66
CA GLU A 58 13.27 16.35 -12.44
C GLU A 58 12.96 15.12 -11.57
N LEU A 59 13.96 14.61 -10.86
CA LEU A 59 13.82 13.46 -9.96
C LEU A 59 12.91 13.81 -8.76
N ALA A 60 13.05 15.02 -8.21
CA ALA A 60 12.18 15.50 -7.14
C ALA A 60 10.70 15.54 -7.57
N SER A 61 10.42 15.90 -8.82
CA SER A 61 9.06 15.93 -9.36
C SER A 61 8.44 14.53 -9.45
N ILE A 62 9.22 13.51 -9.82
CA ILE A 62 8.79 12.10 -9.88
C ILE A 62 8.41 11.61 -8.48
N LEU A 63 9.27 11.85 -7.48
CA LEU A 63 9.03 11.43 -6.10
C LEU A 63 7.81 12.14 -5.49
N ARG A 64 7.65 13.44 -5.75
CA ARG A 64 6.49 14.20 -5.26
C ARG A 64 5.20 13.72 -5.94
N GLY A 65 5.25 13.45 -7.24
CA GLY A 65 4.14 12.94 -8.03
C GLY A 65 3.65 11.59 -7.50
N SER A 66 4.57 10.64 -7.28
CA SER A 66 4.23 9.31 -6.76
C SER A 66 3.65 9.36 -5.34
N ARG A 67 4.22 10.19 -4.45
CA ARG A 67 3.66 10.39 -3.10
C ARG A 67 2.27 11.00 -3.13
N LYS A 68 2.04 12.01 -3.99
CA LYS A 68 0.72 12.60 -4.17
C LYS A 68 -0.26 11.57 -4.71
N GLN A 69 0.16 10.72 -5.65
CA GLN A 69 -0.66 9.65 -6.21
C GLN A 69 -1.00 8.59 -5.14
N ALA A 70 -0.02 8.12 -4.36
CA ALA A 70 -0.24 7.19 -3.27
C ALA A 70 -1.21 7.77 -2.21
N ALA A 71 -0.99 9.02 -1.80
CA ALA A 71 -1.89 9.70 -0.86
C ALA A 71 -3.30 9.89 -1.44
N SER A 72 -3.41 10.32 -2.70
CA SER A 72 -4.69 10.50 -3.38
C SER A 72 -5.44 9.18 -3.53
N LEU A 73 -4.74 8.08 -3.81
CA LEU A 73 -5.31 6.74 -3.87
C LEU A 73 -5.85 6.35 -2.48
N THR A 74 -5.03 6.44 -1.43
CA THR A 74 -5.44 6.09 -0.07
C THR A 74 -6.63 6.92 0.40
N VAL A 75 -6.62 8.24 0.16
CA VAL A 75 -7.73 9.14 0.55
C VAL A 75 -8.99 8.84 -0.25
N GLY A 76 -8.88 8.71 -1.58
CA GLY A 76 -10.04 8.41 -2.43
C GLY A 76 -10.69 7.08 -2.06
N MET A 77 -9.86 6.06 -1.80
CA MET A 77 -10.28 4.74 -1.36
C MET A 77 -10.95 4.80 0.02
N LEU A 78 -10.40 5.55 0.98
CA LEU A 78 -11.03 5.78 2.29
C LEU A 78 -12.39 6.46 2.17
N LEU A 79 -12.50 7.52 1.36
CA LEU A 79 -13.75 8.25 1.12
C LEU A 79 -14.80 7.34 0.48
N MET A 80 -14.39 6.51 -0.49
CA MET A 80 -15.27 5.52 -1.11
C MET A 80 -15.83 4.55 -0.05
N MET A 81 -14.97 4.00 0.82
CA MET A 81 -15.41 3.10 1.90
C MET A 81 -16.35 3.79 2.91
N PHE A 82 -16.06 5.04 3.29
CA PHE A 82 -16.96 5.79 4.15
C PHE A 82 -18.32 6.02 3.49
N SER A 83 -18.35 6.36 2.20
CA SER A 83 -19.59 6.56 1.45
C SER A 83 -20.45 5.30 1.39
N GLN A 84 -19.82 4.11 1.29
CA GLN A 84 -20.54 2.84 1.34
C GLN A 84 -21.24 2.63 2.68
N GLY A 85 -20.62 3.03 3.80
CA GLY A 85 -21.26 3.02 5.12
C GLY A 85 -22.52 3.88 5.16
N PHE A 86 -22.48 5.07 4.55
CA PHE A 86 -23.66 5.95 4.45
C PHE A 86 -24.78 5.38 3.59
N VAL A 87 -24.48 4.52 2.61
CA VAL A 87 -25.51 3.85 1.80
C VAL A 87 -26.08 2.65 2.54
N TRP A 88 -25.23 1.84 3.18
CA TRP A 88 -25.64 0.55 3.76
C TRP A 88 -26.33 0.69 5.12
N PHE A 89 -25.87 1.58 6.00
CA PHE A 89 -26.42 1.68 7.35
C PHE A 89 -27.86 2.21 7.40
N PRO A 90 -28.29 3.19 6.59
CA PRO A 90 -29.67 3.65 6.65
C PRO A 90 -30.70 2.61 6.20
N ILE A 91 -30.32 1.58 5.42
CA ILE A 91 -31.27 0.62 4.83
C ILE A 91 -32.14 -0.07 5.90
N PRO A 92 -31.60 -0.66 6.98
CA PRO A 92 -32.42 -1.21 8.07
C PRO A 92 -33.25 -0.19 8.86
N VAL A 93 -32.87 1.09 8.86
CA VAL A 93 -33.59 2.15 9.57
C VAL A 93 -34.86 2.56 8.81
N VAL A 94 -34.80 2.54 7.48
CA VAL A 94 -35.91 2.89 6.58
C VAL A 94 -36.90 1.72 6.38
N ALA A 95 -36.46 0.48 6.63
CA ALA A 95 -37.32 -0.71 6.53
C ALA A 95 -38.46 -0.72 7.57
N HIS A 96 -39.61 -1.30 7.19
CA HIS A 96 -40.79 -1.39 8.06
C HIS A 96 -40.45 -2.13 9.37
N PRO A 97 -41.06 -1.79 10.51
CA PRO A 97 -40.74 -2.37 11.81
C PRO A 97 -40.79 -3.91 11.88
N GLY A 98 -41.63 -4.55 11.05
CA GLY A 98 -41.72 -6.02 10.94
C GLY A 98 -40.71 -6.68 10.00
N GLU A 99 -39.95 -5.88 9.25
CA GLU A 99 -38.96 -6.32 8.24
C GLU A 99 -37.52 -5.93 8.63
N ARG A 100 -37.35 -5.33 9.83
CA ARG A 100 -36.06 -4.85 10.33
C ARG A 100 -35.12 -6.00 10.63
N ARG A 101 -34.28 -6.34 9.65
CA ARG A 101 -33.17 -7.28 9.81
C ARG A 101 -31.92 -6.56 10.31
N LEU A 102 -31.14 -7.23 11.16
CA LEU A 102 -29.80 -6.76 11.49
C LEU A 102 -28.90 -6.84 10.24
N PRO A 103 -27.93 -5.92 10.08
CA PRO A 103 -27.10 -5.84 8.87
C PRO A 103 -26.24 -7.10 8.64
N PHE A 104 -25.88 -7.83 9.71
CA PHE A 104 -25.20 -9.12 9.62
C PHE A 104 -26.03 -10.18 10.36
N ALA A 105 -26.88 -10.87 9.59
CA ALA A 105 -27.66 -12.09 9.91
C ALA A 105 -28.33 -12.16 11.31
N GLN A 106 -29.66 -12.16 11.33
CA GLN A 106 -30.43 -12.61 12.51
C GLN A 106 -30.53 -14.12 12.49
N HIS A 107 -29.86 -14.80 13.42
CA HIS A 107 -30.21 -16.18 13.70
C HIS A 107 -31.62 -16.21 14.31
N ASN A 108 -32.47 -17.19 13.93
CA ASN A 108 -33.85 -17.32 14.42
C ASN A 108 -33.98 -17.37 15.97
N TRP A 109 -32.88 -17.60 16.70
CA TRP A 109 -32.84 -17.62 18.16
C TRP A 109 -32.74 -16.22 18.80
N ASP A 110 -32.30 -15.20 18.04
CA ASP A 110 -31.98 -13.87 18.58
C ASP A 110 -33.12 -12.86 18.34
N ASN A 111 -34.31 -13.18 18.86
CA ASN A 111 -35.45 -12.26 18.86
C ASN A 111 -35.32 -11.24 20.00
N ASN A 112 -34.22 -10.47 19.99
CA ASN A 112 -33.86 -9.50 21.02
C ASN A 112 -34.50 -8.12 20.73
N THR A 113 -35.83 -8.05 20.80
CA THR A 113 -36.60 -6.82 20.55
C THR A 113 -36.17 -5.66 21.46
N ASN A 114 -35.74 -5.96 22.69
CA ASN A 114 -35.36 -4.96 23.70
C ASN A 114 -33.96 -4.35 23.50
N TYR A 115 -33.05 -5.03 22.78
CA TYR A 115 -31.66 -4.59 22.58
C TYR A 115 -31.30 -4.40 21.11
N TYR A 116 -32.29 -4.41 20.20
CA TYR A 116 -32.08 -4.29 18.76
C TYR A 116 -31.18 -3.10 18.38
N GLY A 117 -31.42 -1.92 18.95
CA GLY A 117 -30.63 -0.72 18.64
C GLY A 117 -29.16 -0.83 19.04
N LEU A 118 -28.87 -1.49 20.17
CA LEU A 118 -27.50 -1.72 20.63
C LEU A 118 -26.79 -2.75 19.75
N SER A 119 -27.44 -3.89 19.47
CA SER A 119 -26.88 -4.93 18.59
C SER A 119 -26.63 -4.38 17.18
N TYR A 120 -27.56 -3.57 16.66
CA TYR A 120 -27.40 -2.86 15.40
C TYR A 120 -26.18 -1.93 15.42
N ALA A 121 -26.05 -1.06 16.43
CA ALA A 121 -24.91 -0.15 16.54
C ALA A 121 -23.58 -0.90 16.63
N VAL A 122 -23.51 -1.97 17.43
CA VAL A 122 -22.32 -2.82 17.55
C VAL A 122 -21.96 -3.47 16.22
N GLN A 123 -22.94 -4.02 15.50
CA GLN A 123 -22.73 -4.62 14.18
C GLN A 123 -22.25 -3.60 13.14
N CYS A 124 -22.80 -2.39 13.14
CA CYS A 124 -22.34 -1.31 12.28
C CYS A 124 -20.88 -0.94 12.57
N VAL A 125 -20.54 -0.71 13.84
CA VAL A 125 -19.17 -0.35 14.25
C VAL A 125 -18.20 -1.48 13.91
N ALA A 126 -18.56 -2.74 14.20
CA ALA A 126 -17.74 -3.89 13.88
C ALA A 126 -17.54 -4.04 12.37
N GLY A 127 -18.60 -3.86 11.57
CA GLY A 127 -18.56 -3.90 10.12
C GLY A 127 -17.66 -2.82 9.52
N VAL A 128 -17.78 -1.56 9.99
CA VAL A 128 -16.87 -0.47 9.60
C VAL A 128 -15.43 -0.82 9.97
N TYR A 129 -15.20 -1.31 11.19
CA TYR A 129 -13.84 -1.59 11.65
C TYR A 129 -13.17 -2.70 10.83
N LEU A 130 -13.89 -3.80 10.57
CA LEU A 130 -13.38 -4.90 9.73
C LEU A 130 -13.11 -4.46 8.30
N SER A 131 -14.02 -3.69 7.69
CA SER A 131 -13.85 -3.23 6.31
C SER A 131 -12.67 -2.26 6.18
N GLN A 132 -12.53 -1.32 7.13
CA GLN A 132 -11.42 -0.37 7.17
C GLN A 132 -10.07 -1.06 7.35
N ILE A 133 -9.98 -2.10 8.18
CA ILE A 133 -8.74 -2.86 8.34
C ILE A 133 -8.42 -3.64 7.08
N SER A 134 -9.39 -4.39 6.54
CA SER A 134 -9.17 -5.22 5.36
C SER A 134 -8.64 -4.38 4.20
N PHE A 135 -9.30 -3.27 3.95
CA PHE A 135 -9.01 -2.40 2.83
C PHE A 135 -7.83 -1.46 3.07
N GLY A 136 -7.62 -1.03 4.32
CA GLY A 136 -6.45 -0.24 4.72
C GLY A 136 -5.15 -1.00 4.48
N MET A 137 -5.15 -2.31 4.69
CA MET A 137 -4.02 -3.19 4.39
C MET A 137 -3.71 -3.26 2.89
N ASP A 138 -4.75 -3.42 2.06
CA ASP A 138 -4.60 -3.45 0.61
C ASP A 138 -4.10 -2.10 0.08
N CYS A 139 -4.63 -0.99 0.62
CA CYS A 139 -4.17 0.37 0.32
C CYS A 139 -2.72 0.62 0.73
N LEU A 140 -2.30 0.12 1.90
CA LEU A 140 -0.92 0.20 2.37
C LEU A 140 0.02 -0.50 1.38
N PHE A 141 -0.33 -1.70 0.95
CA PHE A 141 0.45 -2.44 -0.03
C PHE A 141 0.55 -1.68 -1.36
N ALA A 142 -0.58 -1.21 -1.90
CA ALA A 142 -0.62 -0.45 -3.15
C ALA A 142 0.23 0.84 -3.05
N ALA A 143 0.13 1.57 -1.93
CA ALA A 143 0.90 2.79 -1.70
C ALA A 143 2.42 2.51 -1.64
N ILE A 144 2.83 1.45 -0.93
CA ILE A 144 4.25 1.05 -0.88
C ILE A 144 4.74 0.68 -2.29
N MET A 145 3.95 -0.07 -3.07
CA MET A 145 4.32 -0.45 -4.44
C MET A 145 4.46 0.76 -5.38
N ILE A 146 3.56 1.75 -5.28
CA ILE A 146 3.66 3.01 -6.04
C ILE A 146 4.97 3.74 -5.71
N ILE A 147 5.31 3.81 -4.42
CA ILE A 147 6.55 4.47 -3.98
C ILE A 147 7.77 3.70 -4.49
N VAL A 148 7.80 2.38 -4.33
CA VAL A 148 8.91 1.54 -4.81
C VAL A 148 9.09 1.66 -6.34
N ALA A 149 8.01 1.69 -7.10
CA ALA A 149 8.07 1.88 -8.55
C ALA A 149 8.69 3.23 -8.92
N ALA A 150 8.38 4.29 -8.16
CA ALA A 150 8.99 5.59 -8.33
C ALA A 150 10.49 5.58 -8.02
N GLU A 151 10.91 4.88 -6.96
CA GLU A 151 12.32 4.73 -6.58
C GLU A 151 13.12 3.96 -7.65
N LEU A 152 12.51 2.95 -8.27
CA LEU A 152 13.10 2.23 -9.42
C LEU A 152 13.19 3.11 -10.66
N LYS A 153 12.18 3.95 -10.91
CA LYS A 153 12.21 4.92 -12.01
C LYS A 153 13.32 5.95 -11.82
N ILE A 154 13.45 6.51 -10.62
CA ILE A 154 14.53 7.45 -10.27
C ILE A 154 15.89 6.80 -10.48
N LEU A 155 16.06 5.56 -10.01
CA LEU A 155 17.29 4.80 -10.21
C LEU A 155 17.61 4.61 -11.71
N SER A 156 16.61 4.27 -12.53
CA SER A 156 16.79 4.14 -13.98
C SER A 156 17.24 5.46 -14.61
N CYS A 157 16.64 6.59 -14.25
CA CYS A 157 17.07 7.91 -14.70
C CYS A 157 18.53 8.21 -14.32
N ARG A 158 18.97 7.82 -13.11
CA ARG A 158 20.35 8.00 -12.67
C ARG A 158 21.34 7.18 -13.50
N ILE A 159 21.01 5.94 -13.82
CA ILE A 159 21.87 5.08 -14.64
C ILE A 159 22.06 5.69 -16.04
N VAL A 160 20.97 6.17 -16.66
CA VAL A 160 21.02 6.83 -17.98
C VAL A 160 21.85 8.12 -17.93
N LYS A 161 21.72 8.93 -16.87
CA LYS A 161 22.54 10.14 -16.68
C LYS A 161 24.03 9.81 -16.53
N LEU A 162 24.37 8.73 -15.82
CA LEU A 162 25.76 8.28 -15.69
C LEU A 162 26.38 7.84 -17.03
N GLU A 163 25.59 7.20 -17.90
CA GLU A 163 26.03 6.80 -19.24
C GLU A 163 26.31 8.03 -20.14
N ALA A 164 25.42 9.03 -20.11
CA ALA A 164 25.60 10.27 -20.86
C ALA A 164 26.84 11.08 -20.40
N ASP A 165 27.12 11.09 -19.10
CA ASP A 165 28.29 11.74 -18.51
C ASP A 165 29.61 11.04 -18.88
N ASP A 166 29.60 9.71 -19.09
CA ASP A 166 30.78 8.95 -19.52
C ASP A 166 31.10 9.22 -21.00
N ILE A 167 30.07 9.21 -21.86
CA ILE A 167 30.21 9.49 -23.30
C ILE A 167 30.69 10.92 -23.55
N SER A 168 30.14 11.91 -22.84
CA SER A 168 30.52 13.33 -23.02
C SER A 168 31.97 13.62 -22.59
N LYS A 169 32.49 12.92 -21.58
CA LYS A 169 33.89 13.06 -21.15
C LYS A 169 34.88 12.43 -22.12
N GLN A 170 34.54 11.28 -22.71
CA GLN A 170 35.39 10.64 -23.72
C GLN A 170 35.54 11.48 -25.01
N VAL A 171 34.53 12.26 -25.38
CA VAL A 171 34.56 13.12 -26.58
C VAL A 171 35.34 14.43 -26.33
N GLY A 172 35.48 14.87 -25.07
CA GLY A 172 36.17 16.10 -24.70
C GLY A 172 37.67 15.97 -24.39
N GLU A 173 38.15 14.78 -24.01
CA GLU A 173 39.58 14.52 -23.71
C GLU A 173 40.34 14.01 -24.96
N SER A 174 40.63 14.92 -25.89
CA SER A 174 41.64 14.72 -26.95
C SER A 174 42.81 15.70 -26.86
N ASP A 175 42.99 16.39 -25.72
CA ASP A 175 44.13 17.27 -25.52
C ASP A 175 44.98 16.87 -24.31
N ASP A 176 46.27 16.95 -24.54
CA ASP A 176 47.40 16.34 -23.86
C ASP A 176 47.56 16.90 -22.43
N ARG A 177 47.50 16.05 -21.37
CA ARG A 177 48.34 16.10 -20.13
C ARG A 177 47.78 15.33 -18.91
N LEU A 178 48.69 14.56 -18.30
CA LEU A 178 48.81 14.22 -16.87
C LEU A 178 47.98 13.03 -16.32
N GLY A 179 48.59 11.85 -16.41
CA GLY A 179 48.05 10.52 -16.03
C GLY A 179 47.81 10.22 -14.54
N ASP A 180 47.65 11.23 -13.67
CA ASP A 180 47.26 11.03 -12.25
C ASP A 180 45.82 11.53 -11.97
N THR A 181 45.36 12.52 -12.73
CA THR A 181 43.98 13.06 -12.65
C THR A 181 42.94 12.10 -13.25
N THR A 182 43.33 11.34 -14.27
CA THR A 182 42.48 10.39 -14.99
C THR A 182 42.03 9.20 -14.14
N LEU A 183 42.84 8.73 -13.20
CA LEU A 183 42.45 7.66 -12.27
C LEU A 183 41.36 8.12 -11.28
N ARG A 184 41.48 9.33 -10.71
CA ARG A 184 40.45 9.92 -9.84
C ARG A 184 39.17 10.28 -10.60
N ALA A 185 39.29 10.74 -11.85
CA ALA A 185 38.15 11.05 -12.72
C ALA A 185 37.35 9.79 -13.09
N ARG A 186 38.02 8.65 -13.31
CA ARG A 186 37.39 7.35 -13.61
C ARG A 186 36.82 6.62 -12.39
N GLN A 187 37.29 6.92 -11.18
CA GLN A 187 36.77 6.33 -9.94
C GLN A 187 35.38 6.86 -9.55
N LYS A 188 35.07 8.13 -9.82
CA LYS A 188 33.75 8.74 -9.52
C LYS A 188 32.56 8.10 -10.28
N PRO A 189 32.60 7.88 -11.60
CA PRO A 189 31.49 7.24 -12.31
C PRO A 189 31.31 5.78 -11.87
N TYR A 190 32.42 5.07 -11.61
CA TYR A 190 32.36 3.70 -11.10
C TYR A 190 31.73 3.62 -9.70
N SER A 191 32.11 4.50 -8.76
CA SER A 191 31.51 4.53 -7.42
C SER A 191 30.00 4.85 -7.47
N ASN A 192 29.60 5.76 -8.37
CA ASN A 192 28.18 6.10 -8.56
C ASN A 192 27.38 4.93 -9.13
N LEU A 193 27.96 4.17 -10.07
CA LEU A 193 27.35 2.96 -10.60
C LEU A 193 27.20 1.88 -9.52
N CYS A 194 28.25 1.65 -8.72
CA CYS A 194 28.18 0.73 -7.58
C CYS A 194 27.07 1.11 -6.60
N GLN A 195 26.94 2.40 -6.28
CA GLN A 195 25.87 2.89 -5.41
C GLN A 195 24.47 2.69 -6.03
N CYS A 196 24.33 2.87 -7.34
CA CYS A 196 23.08 2.59 -8.05
C CYS A 196 22.72 1.10 -7.98
N ILE A 197 23.67 0.20 -8.24
CA ILE A 197 23.47 -1.25 -8.15
C ILE A 197 23.10 -1.65 -6.71
N GLU A 198 23.79 -1.12 -5.70
CA GLU A 198 23.48 -1.40 -4.31
C GLU A 198 22.07 -0.94 -3.93
N THR A 199 21.68 0.27 -4.37
CA THR A 199 20.33 0.80 -4.18
C THR A 199 19.29 -0.09 -4.84
N HIS A 200 19.54 -0.53 -6.08
CA HIS A 200 18.68 -1.47 -6.80
C HIS A 200 18.46 -2.77 -6.03
N GLN A 201 19.55 -3.40 -5.59
CA GLN A 201 19.50 -4.65 -4.83
C GLN A 201 18.76 -4.46 -3.51
N ASN A 202 18.95 -3.34 -2.83
CA ASN A 202 18.24 -3.03 -1.60
C ASN A 202 16.73 -2.87 -1.83
N ILE A 203 16.33 -2.22 -2.94
CA ILE A 203 14.92 -2.12 -3.34
C ILE A 203 14.35 -3.50 -3.66
N LEU A 204 15.04 -4.34 -4.43
CA LEU A 204 14.58 -5.70 -4.75
C LEU A 204 14.44 -6.56 -3.49
N ARG A 205 15.43 -6.52 -2.59
CA ARG A 205 15.34 -7.22 -1.28
C ARG A 205 14.14 -6.74 -0.46
N PHE A 206 13.83 -5.44 -0.53
CA PHE A 206 12.63 -4.90 0.12
C PHE A 206 11.34 -5.41 -0.53
N VAL A 207 11.25 -5.44 -1.86
CA VAL A 207 10.09 -5.99 -2.59
C VAL A 207 9.85 -7.45 -2.26
N VAL A 208 10.89 -8.29 -2.27
CA VAL A 208 10.77 -9.72 -1.92
C VAL A 208 10.25 -9.88 -0.48
N ARG A 209 10.75 -9.07 0.46
CA ARG A 209 10.24 -9.08 1.85
C ARG A 209 8.81 -8.61 1.96
N LEU A 210 8.43 -7.57 1.22
CA LEU A 210 7.07 -7.07 1.16
C LEU A 210 6.12 -8.15 0.62
N GLN A 211 6.50 -8.81 -0.48
CA GLN A 211 5.73 -9.91 -1.05
C GLN A 211 5.58 -11.07 -0.07
N ASN A 212 6.65 -11.50 0.59
CA ASN A 212 6.58 -12.58 1.58
C ASN A 212 5.71 -12.21 2.79
N THR A 213 5.64 -10.93 3.14
CA THR A 213 4.76 -10.43 4.21
C THR A 213 3.30 -10.42 3.78
N MET A 214 3.04 -10.00 2.53
CA MET A 214 1.68 -9.78 2.03
C MET A 214 1.04 -11.03 1.41
N SER A 215 1.83 -12.01 0.98
CA SER A 215 1.33 -13.24 0.34
C SER A 215 0.34 -14.02 1.22
N PRO A 216 0.55 -14.20 2.54
CA PRO A 216 -0.42 -14.86 3.40
C PRO A 216 -1.74 -14.09 3.54
N ILE A 217 -1.72 -12.78 3.32
CA ILE A 217 -2.84 -11.85 3.53
C ILE A 217 -3.64 -11.67 2.22
N ALA A 218 -2.96 -11.75 1.08
CA ALA A 218 -3.60 -11.71 -0.23
C ALA A 218 -4.31 -13.02 -0.59
N MET A 219 -3.95 -14.13 0.06
CA MET A 219 -4.56 -15.45 -0.14
C MET A 219 -5.77 -15.73 0.77
N THR A 220 -6.19 -14.75 1.58
CA THR A 220 -7.32 -14.83 2.53
C THR A 220 -8.45 -13.91 2.13
#